data_AF-A0A0B8P0C9-F1
#
_entry.id   AF-A0A0B8P0C9-F1
#
_cell.length_a   1.000
_cell.length_b   1.000
_cell.length_c   1.000
_cell.angle_alpha   90.00
_cell.angle_beta   90.00
_cell.angle_gamma   90.00
#
_symmetry.space_group_name_H-M   'P 1'
#
loop_
_entity.id
_entity.type
_entity.pdbx_description
1 polymer ?
#
loop_
_entity_poly.entity_id
_entity_poly.type
_entity_poly.pdbx_seq_one_letter_code
_entity_poly.pdbx_strand_id
1 'polypeptide(L)' 'MNASSGTWTYTLDNTAHQALAEGEHHTETMLVTVTDENGAKVTQQVTIDVEGTNDRPKITSHAQKAQ' A
#
# COMPACT_ATOMS: atom_id res chain seq x y z
N MET A 1 -6.94 -9.41 -10.41
CA MET A 1 -6.08 -9.79 -11.54
C MET A 1 -6.96 -9.95 -12.75
N ASN A 2 -6.69 -9.22 -13.83
CA ASN A 2 -7.39 -9.41 -15.09
C ASN A 2 -6.75 -10.62 -15.80
N ALA A 3 -7.54 -11.67 -16.03
CA ALA A 3 -7.06 -12.94 -16.56
C ALA A 3 -6.59 -12.87 -18.03
N SER A 4 -6.97 -11.84 -18.79
CA SER A 4 -6.55 -11.68 -20.19
C SER A 4 -5.40 -10.70 -20.40
N SER A 5 -5.13 -9.81 -19.43
CA SER A 5 -4.03 -8.82 -19.53
C SER A 5 -2.92 -9.01 -18.50
N GLY A 6 -3.10 -9.89 -17.51
CA GLY A 6 -2.17 -10.05 -16.38
C GLY A 6 -2.12 -8.83 -15.44
N THR A 7 -2.98 -7.83 -15.65
CA THR A 7 -2.96 -6.59 -14.87
C THR A 7 -3.49 -6.82 -13.46
N TRP A 8 -2.74 -6.36 -12.47
CA TRP A 8 -3.16 -6.28 -11.08
C TRP A 8 -3.04 -4.84 -10.58
N THR A 9 -3.89 -4.51 -9.62
CA THR A 9 -3.88 -3.21 -8.95
C THR A 9 -3.56 -3.47 -7.49
N TYR A 10 -2.55 -2.78 -6.98
CA TYR A 10 -2.29 -2.69 -5.56
C TYR A 10 -2.80 -1.34 -5.05
N THR A 11 -3.53 -1.37 -3.94
CA THR A 11 -4.03 -0.19 -3.27
C THR A 11 -3.58 -0.26 -1.81
N LEU A 12 -2.70 0.66 -1.43
CA LEU A 12 -2.30 0.83 -0.04
C LEU A 12 -3.39 1.56 0.74
N ASP A 13 -3.80 1.02 1.89
CA ASP A 13 -4.57 1.79 2.87
C ASP A 13 -3.61 2.66 3.69
N ASN A 14 -3.46 3.91 3.27
CA ASN A 14 -2.59 4.86 3.95
C ASN A 14 -3.03 5.17 5.39
N THR A 15 -4.31 5.01 5.73
CA THR A 15 -4.79 5.26 7.09
C THR A 15 -4.29 4.21 8.08
N ALA A 16 -4.16 2.97 7.63
CA ALA A 16 -3.57 1.88 8.40
C ALA A 16 -2.04 1.96 8.51
N HIS A 17 -1.39 2.71 7.62
CA HIS A 17 0.08 2.83 7.53
C HIS A 17 0.63 4.18 8.00
N GLN A 18 -0.22 5.05 8.54
CA GLN A 18 0.18 6.39 8.99
C GLN A 18 1.13 6.39 10.19
N ALA A 19 1.33 5.23 10.82
CA ALA A 19 2.28 5.07 11.92
C ALA A 19 3.75 5.00 11.45
N LEU A 20 4.00 4.75 10.16
CA LEU A 20 5.36 4.67 9.63
C LEU A 20 6.01 6.06 9.67
N ALA A 21 7.07 6.19 10.47
CA ALA A 21 7.86 7.41 10.49
C ALA A 21 8.62 7.61 9.16
N GLU A 22 9.14 8.82 8.93
CA GLU A 22 10.02 9.09 7.79
C GLU A 22 11.21 8.11 7.74
N GLY A 23 11.33 7.39 6.63
CA GLY A 23 12.38 6.38 6.42
C GLY A 23 12.13 5.04 7.14
N GLU A 24 10.98 4.85 7.77
CA GLU A 24 10.54 3.52 8.23
C GLU A 24 9.91 2.74 7.07
N HIS A 25 10.18 1.44 7.00
CA HIS A 25 9.70 0.59 5.91
C HIS A 25 8.74 -0.47 6.39
N HIS A 26 7.69 -0.70 5.61
CA HIS A 26 6.82 -1.87 5.70
C HIS A 26 6.88 -2.68 4.41
N THR A 27 7.14 -3.97 4.53
CA THR A 27 7.23 -4.87 3.37
C THR A 27 6.01 -5.78 3.31
N GLU A 28 5.30 -5.73 2.20
CA GLU A 28 4.21 -6.66 1.89
C GLU A 28 4.65 -7.64 0.81
N THR A 29 4.28 -8.91 0.96
CA THR A 29 4.60 -9.96 0.00
C THR A 29 3.32 -10.62 -0.50
N MET A 30 3.17 -10.69 -1.82
CA MET A 30 2.03 -11.27 -2.50
C MET A 30 2.48 -12.39 -3.43
N LEU A 31 1.76 -13.50 -3.45
CA LEU A 31 1.97 -14.59 -4.42
C LEU A 31 0.96 -14.44 -5.56
N VAL A 32 1.45 -14.28 -6.78
CA VAL A 32 0.65 -14.18 -8.00
C VAL A 32 0.78 -15.47 -8.78
N THR A 33 -0.32 -16.19 -8.98
CA THR A 33 -0.35 -17.42 -9.77
C THR A 33 -1.01 -17.15 -11.12
N VAL A 34 -0.28 -17.38 -12.20
CA VAL A 34 -0.78 -17.35 -13.59
C VAL A 34 -1.05 -18.80 -14.01
N THR A 35 -2.17 -19.03 -14.71
CA THR A 35 -2.50 -20.33 -15.31
C THR A 35 -2.63 -20.15 -16.82
N ASP A 36 -1.96 -20.97 -17.63
CA ASP A 36 -2.10 -20.95 -19.10
C ASP A 36 -3.37 -21.67 -19.57
N GLU A 37 -3.65 -21.62 -20.88
CA GLU A 37 -4.81 -22.26 -21.49
C GLU A 37 -4.84 -23.79 -21.35
N ASN A 38 -3.67 -24.41 -21.09
CA ASN A 38 -3.51 -25.85 -20.90
C ASN A 38 -3.52 -26.26 -19.42
N GLY A 39 -3.73 -25.30 -18.51
CA GLY A 39 -3.79 -25.54 -17.07
C GLY A 39 -2.43 -25.55 -16.36
N ALA A 40 -1.33 -25.23 -17.06
CA ALA A 40 -0.02 -25.09 -16.43
C ALA A 40 0.01 -23.82 -15.57
N LYS A 41 0.56 -23.92 -14.35
CA LYS A 41 0.59 -22.83 -13.37
C LYS A 41 2.01 -22.33 -13.14
N VAL A 42 2.18 -21.02 -13.10
CA VAL A 42 3.41 -20.35 -12.68
C VAL A 42 3.08 -19.41 -11.53
N THR A 43 3.76 -19.58 -10.40
CA THR A 43 3.61 -18.70 -9.23
C THR A 43 4.82 -17.79 -9.13
N GLN A 44 4.58 -16.48 -9.02
CA GLN A 44 5.61 -15.47 -8.82
C GLN A 44 5.37 -14.73 -7.51
N GLN A 45 6.44 -14.52 -6.75
CA GLN A 45 6.41 -13.65 -5.59
C GLN A 45 6.59 -12.19 -6.03
N VAL A 46 5.70 -11.33 -5.58
CA VAL A 46 5.76 -9.88 -5.72
C VAL A 46 5.99 -9.30 -4.33
N THR A 47 7.03 -8.48 -4.20
CA THR A 47 7.37 -7.78 -2.95
C THR A 47 7.13 -6.29 -3.15
N ILE A 48 6.39 -5.69 -2.23
CA ILE A 48 6.05 -4.27 -2.21
C ILE A 48 6.72 -3.68 -0.98
N ASP A 49 7.51 -2.63 -1.20
CA ASP A 49 8.17 -1.89 -0.14
C ASP A 49 7.48 -0.53 0.02
N VAL A 50 7.00 -0.26 1.23
CA VAL A 50 6.28 0.96 1.58
C VAL A 50 7.17 1.76 2.51
N GLU A 51 7.66 2.90 2.04
CA GLU A 51 8.44 3.85 2.83
C GLU A 51 7.51 4.91 3.46
N GLY A 52 7.62 5.07 4.77
CA GLY A 52 6.96 6.14 5.50
C GLY A 52 7.52 7.51 5.14
N THR A 53 6.65 8.48 4.95
CA THR A 53 7.01 9.89 4.74
C THR A 53 6.37 10.74 5.80
N ASN A 54 7.10 11.72 6.36
CA ASN A 54 6.52 12.64 7.33
C ASN A 54 5.42 13.51 6.69
N ASP A 55 4.22 13.45 7.26
CA ASP A 55 3.12 14.33 6.88
C ASP A 55 3.33 15.76 7.36
N ARG A 56 2.83 16.74 6.58
CA ARG A 56 2.88 18.15 6.98
C ARG A 56 2.03 18.38 8.23
N PRO A 57 2.54 19.13 9.23
CA PRO A 57 1.79 19.41 10.45
C PRO A 57 0.52 20.21 10.14
N LYS A 58 -0.61 19.78 10.70
CA LYS A 58 -1.87 20.51 10.64
C LYS A 58 -2.08 21.32 11.92
N ILE A 59 -1.83 22.62 11.86
CA ILE A 59 -2.08 23.54 12.97
C ILE A 59 -3.54 24.01 12.92
N THR A 60 -4.29 23.80 13.99
CA THR A 60 -5.63 24.39 14.17
C THR A 60 -5.65 25.27 15.41
N SER A 61 -6.27 26.45 15.32
CA SER A 61 -6.50 27.35 16.45
C SER A 61 -8.00 27.43 16.73
N HIS A 62 -8.40 27.30 17.99
CA HIS A 62 -9.78 27.50 18.41
C HIS A 62 -9.95 28.94 18.94
N ALA A 63 -11.08 29.58 18.64
CA ALA A 63 -11.41 30.87 19.23
C ALA A 63 -11.62 30.70 20.74
N GLN A 64 -10.70 31.21 21.54
CA GLN A 64 -10.88 31.27 22.98
C GLN A 64 -11.96 32.32 23.26
N LYS A 65 -13.12 31.88 23.75
CA LYS A 65 -14.16 32.79 24.24
C LYS A 65 -13.60 33.47 25.49
N ALA A 66 -13.55 34.80 25.50
CA ALA A 66 -13.29 35.57 26.70
C ALA A 66 -14.44 35.31 27.70
N GLN A 67 -14.10 35.01 28.94
CA GLN A 67 -15.04 34.90 30.07
C GLN A 67 -15.51 36.28 30.50
#